data_AF-A0A5S4ULI5-F1
#
_entry.id   AF-A0A5S4ULI5-F1
#
_cell.length_a   1.000
_cell.length_b   1.000
_cell.length_c   1.000
_cell.angle_alpha   90.00
_cell.angle_beta   90.00
_cell.angle_gamma   90.00
#
_symmetry.space_group_name_H-M   'P 1'
#
loop_
_entity.id
_entity.type
_entity.pdbx_description
1 polymer ?
#
loop_
_entity_poly.entity_id
_entity_poly.type
_entity_poly.pdbx_seq_one_letter_code
_entity_poly.pdbx_strand_id
1 'polypeptide(L)'
;MDFQGLGQFVKQSRKAQGISQQQMADDLGFARATLSGFESGRVADIGLRKVLNMFDYLQLELSPQTASSLPTFESLIAERRND
;
A
#
# COMPACT_ATOMS: atom_id res chain seq x y z
N MET A 1 1.66 10.22 -0.50
CA MET A 1 2.13 8.83 -0.27
C MET A 1 2.75 8.35 -1.56
N ASP A 2 3.97 7.81 -1.51
CA ASP A 2 4.67 7.23 -2.67
C ASP A 2 4.39 5.71 -2.77
N PHE A 3 4.93 5.07 -3.81
CA PHE A 3 4.71 3.64 -4.06
C PHE A 3 5.19 2.75 -2.89
N GLN A 4 6.35 3.07 -2.31
CA GLN A 4 6.90 2.32 -1.19
C GLN A 4 6.04 2.49 0.07
N GLY A 5 5.58 3.70 0.35
CA GLY A 5 4.67 4.01 1.45
C GLY A 5 3.34 3.25 1.31
N LEU A 6 2.80 3.17 0.09
CA LEU A 6 1.59 2.40 -0.21
C LEU A 6 1.77 0.90 0.07
N GLY A 7 2.90 0.33 -0.37
CA GLY A 7 3.23 -1.08 -0.09
C GLY A 7 3.36 -1.38 1.40
N GLN A 8 4.01 -0.50 2.16
CA GLN A 8 4.12 -0.63 3.63
C GLN A 8 2.76 -0.48 4.31
N PHE A 9 1.91 0.43 3.84
CA PHE A 9 0.55 0.59 4.36
C PHE A 9 -0.26 -0.69 4.20
N VAL A 10 -0.28 -1.29 2.99
CA VAL A 10 -0.95 -2.57 2.73
C VAL A 10 -0.41 -3.68 3.64
N LYS A 11 0.91 -3.76 3.82
CA LYS A 11 1.55 -4.74 4.72
C LYS A 11 1.10 -4.57 6.17
N GLN A 12 1.01 -3.34 6.66
CA GLN A 12 0.59 -3.06 8.03
C GLN A 12 -0.89 -3.42 8.23
N SER A 13 -1.76 -3.01 7.30
CA SER A 13 -3.19 -3.36 7.32
C SER A 13 -3.41 -4.88 7.29
N ARG A 14 -2.69 -5.60 6.42
CA ARG A 14 -2.76 -7.08 6.37
C ARG A 14 -2.35 -7.71 7.70
N LYS A 15 -1.25 -7.25 8.30
CA LYS A 15 -0.77 -7.77 9.58
C LYS A 15 -1.72 -7.47 10.73
N ALA A 16 -2.34 -6.29 10.74
CA ALA A 16 -3.33 -5.91 11.76
C ALA A 16 -4.55 -6.84 11.76
N GLN A 17 -4.90 -7.41 10.59
CA GLN A 17 -5.96 -8.39 10.43
C GLN A 17 -5.50 -9.85 10.64
N GLY A 18 -4.23 -10.10 10.99
CA GLY A 18 -3.69 -11.45 11.20
C GLY A 18 -3.52 -12.28 9.92
N ILE A 19 -3.65 -11.66 8.75
CA ILE A 19 -3.61 -12.35 7.46
C ILE A 19 -2.14 -12.55 7.04
N SER A 20 -1.77 -13.73 6.55
CA SER A 20 -0.42 -13.99 6.02
C SER A 20 -0.29 -13.54 4.56
N GLN A 21 0.94 -13.33 4.07
CA GLN A 21 1.16 -13.04 2.65
C GLN A 21 0.70 -14.20 1.75
N GLN A 22 0.90 -15.44 2.20
CA GLN A 22 0.49 -16.60 1.42
C GLN A 22 -1.04 -16.65 1.31
N GLN A 23 -1.74 -16.47 2.42
CA GLN A 23 -3.21 -16.45 2.46
C GLN A 23 -3.80 -15.42 1.50
N MET A 24 -3.38 -14.15 1.60
CA MET A 24 -3.87 -13.10 0.71
C MET A 24 -3.51 -13.35 -0.75
N ALA A 25 -2.31 -13.90 -1.02
CA ALA A 25 -1.90 -14.22 -2.38
C ALA A 25 -2.77 -15.33 -2.98
N ASP A 26 -3.09 -16.37 -2.21
CA ASP A 26 -3.95 -17.47 -2.63
C ASP A 26 -5.39 -16.99 -2.87
N ASP A 27 -5.95 -16.21 -1.94
CA ASP A 27 -7.32 -15.68 -2.05
C ASP A 27 -7.50 -14.74 -3.25
N LEU A 28 -6.45 -14.00 -3.61
CA LEU A 28 -6.45 -13.06 -4.74
C LEU A 28 -5.93 -13.66 -6.06
N GLY A 29 -5.44 -14.90 -6.05
CA GLY A 29 -4.85 -15.55 -7.22
C GLY A 29 -3.54 -14.90 -7.69
N PHE A 30 -2.75 -14.35 -6.78
CA PHE A 30 -1.44 -13.75 -7.07
C PHE A 30 -0.31 -14.69 -6.71
N ALA A 31 0.85 -14.54 -7.37
CA ALA A 31 2.06 -15.12 -6.84
C ALA A 31 2.44 -14.43 -5.52
N ARG A 32 2.72 -15.19 -4.45
CA ARG A 32 3.17 -14.62 -3.17
C ARG A 32 4.37 -13.66 -3.32
N ALA A 33 5.28 -13.94 -4.26
CA ALA A 33 6.41 -13.08 -4.57
C ALA A 33 5.98 -11.68 -5.06
N THR A 34 4.88 -11.57 -5.82
CA THR A 34 4.30 -10.29 -6.23
C THR A 34 3.85 -9.47 -5.02
N LEU A 35 3.10 -10.09 -4.09
CA LEU A 35 2.64 -9.42 -2.88
C LEU A 35 3.84 -9.01 -1.99
N SER A 36 4.79 -9.92 -1.78
CA SER A 36 5.98 -9.62 -0.98
C SER A 36 6.84 -8.51 -1.59
N GLY A 37 6.98 -8.49 -2.92
CA GLY A 37 7.74 -7.49 -3.64
C GLY A 37 7.09 -6.11 -3.56
N PHE A 38 5.76 -6.05 -3.70
CA PHE A 38 4.98 -4.83 -3.50
C PHE A 38 5.06 -4.32 -2.05
N GLU A 39 4.79 -5.18 -1.06
CA GLU A 39 4.85 -4.82 0.38
C GLU A 39 6.24 -4.37 0.87
N SER A 40 7.29 -4.70 0.13
CA SER A 40 8.67 -4.30 0.43
C SER A 40 9.21 -3.19 -0.45
N GLY A 41 8.44 -2.72 -1.44
CA GLY A 41 8.87 -1.71 -2.42
C GLY A 41 9.97 -2.19 -3.37
N ARG A 42 10.24 -3.49 -3.46
CA ARG A 42 11.30 -4.05 -4.32
C ARG A 42 10.86 -4.28 -5.76
N VAL A 43 9.56 -4.28 -6.00
CA VAL A 43 9.00 -4.41 -7.34
C VAL A 43 8.92 -3.04 -7.98
N ALA A 44 9.39 -2.93 -9.22
CA ALA A 44 9.36 -1.67 -9.97
C ALA A 44 7.93 -1.26 -10.36
N ASP A 45 7.06 -2.23 -10.65
CA ASP A 45 5.67 -1.96 -11.03
C ASP A 45 4.72 -3.13 -10.70
N ILE A 46 3.47 -2.80 -10.42
CA ILE A 46 2.37 -3.74 -10.24
C ILE A 46 1.10 -3.16 -10.86
N GLY A 47 0.39 -3.97 -11.65
CA GLY A 47 -0.84 -3.51 -12.30
C GLY A 47 -1.88 -3.02 -11.29
N LEU A 48 -2.47 -1.84 -11.54
CA LEU A 48 -3.43 -1.17 -10.64
C LEU A 48 -4.58 -2.07 -10.19
N ARG A 49 -5.09 -2.95 -11.06
CA ARG A 49 -6.15 -3.91 -10.70
C ARG A 49 -5.76 -4.81 -9.53
N LYS A 50 -4.49 -5.23 -9.44
CA LYS A 50 -4.02 -6.03 -8.30
C LYS A 50 -4.02 -5.23 -7.02
N VAL A 51 -3.64 -3.95 -7.09
CA VAL A 51 -3.67 -3.04 -5.95
C VAL A 51 -5.10 -2.82 -5.46
N LEU A 52 -6.03 -2.56 -6.37
CA LEU A 52 -7.45 -2.41 -6.03
C LEU A 52 -8.01 -3.67 -5.36
N ASN A 53 -7.72 -4.86 -5.90
CA ASN A 53 -8.13 -6.12 -5.29
C ASN A 53 -7.54 -6.32 -3.88
N MET A 54 -6.29 -5.89 -3.63
CA MET A 54 -5.70 -5.93 -2.28
C MET A 54 -6.42 -4.99 -1.31
N PHE A 55 -6.81 -3.81 -1.79
CA PHE A 55 -7.57 -2.83 -1.00
C PHE A 55 -8.95 -3.38 -0.64
N ASP A 56 -9.70 -3.88 -1.63
CA ASP A 56 -11.02 -4.45 -1.42
C ASP A 56 -10.97 -5.62 -0.42
N TYR A 57 -9.99 -6.53 -0.58
CA TYR A 57 -9.80 -7.66 0.32
C TYR A 57 -9.51 -7.23 1.77
N LEU A 58 -8.77 -6.13 1.94
CA LEU A 58 -8.46 -5.55 3.25
C LEU A 58 -9.57 -4.64 3.80
N GLN A 59 -10.71 -4.52 3.11
CA GLN A 59 -11.79 -3.58 3.45
C GLN A 59 -11.32 -2.12 3.50
N LEU A 60 -10.44 -1.76 2.56
CA LEU A 60 -9.90 -0.43 2.36
C LEU A 60 -10.46 0.16 1.07
N GLU A 61 -10.63 1.48 1.04
CA GLU A 61 -11.03 2.21 -0.16
C GLU A 61 -9.87 3.04 -0.70
N LEU A 62 -9.71 3.07 -2.03
CA LEU A 62 -8.80 3.96 -2.72
C LEU A 62 -9.59 5.08 -3.39
N SER A 63 -9.44 6.31 -2.89
CA SER A 63 -10.16 7.48 -3.39
C SER A 63 -9.21 8.46 -4.10
N PRO A 64 -9.46 8.83 -5.37
CA PRO A 64 -8.71 9.88 -6.04
C PRO A 64 -9.03 11.23 -5.41
N GLN A 65 -7.99 12.03 -5.16
CA GLN A 65 -8.11 13.37 -4.60
C GLN A 65 -7.42 14.36 -5.53
N THR A 66 -7.98 15.56 -5.67
CA THR A 66 -7.30 16.65 -6.39
C THR A 66 -6.00 16.99 -5.67
N ALA A 67 -4.90 17.09 -6.42
CA ALA A 67 -3.65 17.53 -5.84
C ALA A 67 -3.82 18.93 -5.23
N SER A 68 -3.66 19.02 -3.91
CA SER A 68 -3.61 20.28 -3.20
C SER A 68 -2.27 20.96 -3.49
N SER A 69 -2.29 22.23 -3.90
CA SER A 69 -1.07 23.05 -4.03
C SER A 69 -0.46 23.42 -2.68
N LEU A 70 -1.21 23.23 -1.59
CA LEU A 70 -0.75 23.49 -0.23
C LEU A 70 -0.35 22.19 0.46
N PRO A 71 0.79 22.17 1.17
CA PRO A 71 1.20 21.01 1.95
C PRO A 71 0.15 20.69 3.02
N THR A 72 -0.04 19.41 3.31
CA THR A 72 -0.89 18.99 4.43
C THR A 72 -0.19 19.24 5.75
N PHE A 73 -0.95 19.30 6.84
CA PHE A 73 -0.36 19.38 8.19
C PHE A 73 0.64 18.26 8.44
N GLU A 74 0.31 17.03 8.04
CA GLU A 74 1.19 15.87 8.13
C GLU A 74 2.49 16.03 7.33
N SER A 75 2.45 16.60 6.12
CA SER A 75 3.67 16.82 5.32
C SER A 75 4.58 17.87 5.95
N LEU A 76 4.01 18.93 6.53
CA LEU A 76 4.79 19.96 7.24
C LEU A 76 5.49 19.40 8.49
N ILE A 77 4.86 18.45 9.20
CA ILE A 77 5.49 17.77 10.33
C ILE A 77 6.62 16.84 9.87
N ALA A 78 6.41 16.10 8.77
CA ALA A 78 7.41 15.19 8.24
C ALA A 78 8.68 15.90 7.77
N GLU A 79 8.55 17.06 7.10
CA GLU A 79 9.70 17.89 6.68
C GLU A 79 10.56 18.32 7.87
N ARG A 80 9.95 18.85 8.94
CA ARG A 80 10.70 19.29 10.14
C ARG A 80 11.45 18.19 10.90
N ARG A 81 11.10 16.92 10.69
CA ARG A 81 11.79 15.79 11.34
C ARG A 81 13.02 15.32 10.56
N ASN A 82 13.16 15.74 9.31
CA ASN A 82 14.28 15.42 8.44
C ASN A 82 15.35 16.53 8.38
N ASP A 83 15.11 17.68 9.03
CA ASP A 83 16.06 18.77 9.29
C ASP A 83 16.73 18.60 10.67
#